data_AF-W2QTC1-F1
#
_entry.id   AF-W2QTC1-F1
#
_cell.length_a   1.000
_cell.length_b   1.000
_cell.length_c   1.000
_cell.angle_alpha   90.00
_cell.angle_beta   90.00
_cell.angle_gamma   90.00
#
_symmetry.space_group_name_H-M   'P 1'
#
loop_
_entity.id
_entity.type
_entity.pdbx_description
1 polymer ?
#
loop_
_entity_poly.entity_id
_entity_poly.type
_entity_poly.pdbx_seq_one_letter_code
_entity_poly.pdbx_strand_id
1 'polypeptide(L)'
;MDQQSQKARNKGVAISALIRGEQERYRMYDPHLIAALDEVYQYITTKVDPILTKVLEEVLLYQPDQTADFLANAVRGTLNLKKYNYVELKRQVYFDRKVRHLMILATNNAIRERPADVQEFLAELFEARSKFY
;
A
#
# COMPACT_ATOMS: atom_id res chain seq x y z
N MET A 1 58.85 2.77 -20.87
CA MET A 1 57.71 3.38 -20.15
C MET A 1 56.34 2.92 -20.67
N ASP A 2 56.27 2.12 -21.76
CA ASP A 2 55.00 1.80 -22.44
C ASP A 2 54.11 0.75 -21.76
N GLN A 3 54.68 -0.20 -21.01
CA GLN A 3 53.89 -1.26 -20.37
C GLN A 3 52.96 -0.77 -19.26
N GLN A 4 53.33 0.27 -18.51
CA GLN A 4 52.46 0.86 -17.48
C GLN A 4 51.29 1.64 -18.11
N SER A 5 51.53 2.32 -19.24
CA SER A 5 50.51 3.09 -19.97
C SER A 5 49.45 2.16 -20.60
N GLN A 6 49.86 1.02 -21.16
CA GLN A 6 48.95 -0.01 -21.69
C GLN A 6 48.12 -0.69 -20.58
N LYS A 7 48.71 -1.00 -19.41
CA LYS A 7 47.97 -1.54 -18.26
C LYS A 7 46.92 -0.55 -17.72
N ALA A 8 47.24 0.75 -17.68
CA ALA A 8 46.30 1.78 -17.25
C ALA A 8 45.13 1.96 -18.24
N ARG A 9 45.42 1.96 -19.56
CA ARG A 9 44.38 1.97 -20.61
C ARG A 9 43.43 0.77 -20.53
N ASN A 10 43.96 -0.44 -20.34
CA ASN A 10 43.13 -1.65 -20.25
C ASN A 10 42.23 -1.65 -19.00
N LYS A 11 42.69 -1.09 -17.88
CA LYS A 11 41.85 -0.89 -16.68
C LYS A 11 40.73 0.13 -16.93
N GLY A 12 41.04 1.25 -17.59
CA GLY A 12 40.03 2.26 -17.95
C GLY A 12 38.95 1.72 -18.88
N VAL A 13 39.32 0.91 -19.90
CA VAL A 13 38.37 0.27 -20.81
C VAL A 13 37.51 -0.77 -20.08
N ALA A 14 38.10 -1.56 -19.17
CA ALA A 14 37.36 -2.54 -18.37
C ALA A 14 36.35 -1.87 -17.42
N ILE A 15 36.72 -0.75 -16.79
CA ILE A 15 35.81 0.03 -15.93
C ILE A 15 34.67 0.65 -16.76
N SER A 16 34.97 1.23 -17.92
CA SER A 16 33.94 1.77 -18.82
C SER A 16 32.98 0.70 -19.32
N ALA A 17 33.47 -0.52 -19.60
CA ALA A 17 32.62 -1.65 -19.99
C ALA A 17 31.71 -2.11 -18.84
N LEU A 18 32.22 -2.14 -17.60
CA LEU A 18 31.41 -2.41 -16.41
C LEU A 18 30.31 -1.37 -16.20
N ILE A 19 30.66 -0.08 -16.26
CA ILE A 19 29.70 1.02 -16.12
C ILE A 19 28.64 0.95 -17.22
N ARG A 20 29.03 0.65 -18.46
CA ARG A 20 28.10 0.52 -19.58
C ARG A 20 27.15 -0.66 -19.38
N GLY A 21 27.66 -1.83 -18.99
CA GLY A 21 26.83 -3.00 -18.70
C GLY A 21 25.87 -2.77 -17.53
N GLU A 22 26.27 -1.99 -16.53
CA GLU A 22 25.41 -1.59 -15.42
C GLU A 22 24.32 -0.60 -15.86
N GLN A 23 24.66 0.42 -16.65
CA GLN A 23 23.70 1.35 -17.24
C GLN A 23 22.70 0.66 -18.17
N GLU A 24 23.14 -0.31 -18.97
CA GLU A 24 22.28 -1.09 -19.85
C GLU A 24 21.32 -1.97 -19.04
N ARG A 25 21.79 -2.62 -17.97
CA ARG A 25 20.92 -3.34 -17.04
C ARG A 25 19.88 -2.41 -16.41
N TYR A 26 20.30 -1.26 -15.87
CA TYR A 26 19.37 -0.28 -15.31
C TYR A 26 18.30 0.13 -16.33
N ARG A 27 18.69 0.44 -17.58
CA ARG A 27 17.75 0.79 -18.65
C ARG A 27 16.80 -0.34 -19.06
N MET A 28 17.20 -1.61 -18.86
CA MET A 28 16.31 -2.75 -19.10
C MET A 28 15.33 -3.00 -17.95
N TYR A 29 15.75 -2.74 -16.71
CA TYR A 29 14.90 -2.93 -15.52
C TYR A 29 13.94 -1.76 -15.27
N ASP A 30 14.30 -0.54 -15.69
CA ASP A 30 13.51 0.67 -15.46
C ASP A 30 12.08 0.60 -16.07
N PRO A 31 11.88 0.15 -17.34
CA PRO A 31 10.53 -0.01 -17.89
C PRO A 31 9.69 -1.06 -17.16
N HIS A 32 10.31 -2.15 -16.68
CA HIS A 32 9.61 -3.19 -15.94
C HIS A 32 9.18 -2.69 -14.56
N LEU A 33 10.04 -1.91 -13.90
CA LEU A 33 9.72 -1.28 -12.62
C LEU A 33 8.59 -0.27 -12.77
N ILE A 34 8.64 0.58 -13.80
CA ILE A 34 7.59 1.56 -14.11
C ILE A 34 6.27 0.83 -14.38
N ALA A 35 6.27 -0.21 -15.22
CA ALA A 35 5.07 -1.00 -15.51
C ALA A 35 4.48 -1.65 -14.25
N ALA A 36 5.33 -2.19 -13.36
CA ALA A 36 4.87 -2.77 -12.09
C ALA A 36 4.27 -1.70 -11.16
N LEU A 37 4.84 -0.50 -11.12
CA LEU A 37 4.29 0.62 -10.35
C LEU A 37 2.94 1.08 -10.92
N ASP A 38 2.83 1.20 -12.24
CA ASP A 38 1.60 1.58 -12.94
C ASP A 38 0.51 0.54 -12.70
N GLU A 39 0.84 -0.75 -12.76
CA GLU A 39 -0.11 -1.83 -12.49
C GLU A 39 -0.63 -1.80 -11.04
N VAL A 40 0.26 -1.58 -10.07
CA VAL A 40 -0.12 -1.43 -8.66
C VAL A 40 -1.00 -0.19 -8.47
N TYR A 41 -0.61 0.94 -9.05
CA TYR A 41 -1.38 2.18 -8.98
C TYR A 41 -2.77 2.01 -9.59
N GLN A 42 -2.85 1.39 -10.77
CA GLN A 42 -4.11 1.12 -11.45
C GLN A 42 -5.00 0.20 -10.61
N TYR A 43 -4.43 -0.83 -9.98
CA TYR A 43 -5.18 -1.70 -9.09
C TYR A 43 -5.71 -0.96 -7.85
N ILE A 44 -4.88 -0.15 -7.20
CA ILE A 44 -5.30 0.66 -6.04
C ILE A 44 -6.47 1.54 -6.43
N THR A 45 -6.30 2.36 -7.47
CA THR A 45 -7.29 3.37 -7.88
C THR A 45 -8.60 2.77 -8.39
N THR A 46 -8.57 1.57 -8.99
CA THR A 46 -9.78 0.96 -9.60
C THR A 46 -10.47 -0.07 -8.71
N LYS A 47 -9.75 -0.70 -7.76
CA LYS A 47 -10.29 -1.80 -6.94
C LYS A 47 -10.31 -1.49 -5.46
N VAL A 48 -9.26 -0.84 -4.93
CA VAL A 48 -9.09 -0.66 -3.48
C VAL A 48 -9.68 0.67 -3.02
N ASP A 49 -9.28 1.78 -3.65
CA ASP A 49 -9.67 3.14 -3.26
C ASP A 49 -11.18 3.39 -3.26
N PRO A 50 -11.98 2.88 -4.23
CA PRO A 50 -13.43 3.09 -4.23
C PRO A 50 -14.12 2.51 -2.98
N ILE A 51 -13.54 1.45 -2.39
CA ILE A 51 -14.05 0.81 -1.18
C ILE A 51 -13.51 1.54 0.05
N LEU A 52 -12.19 1.69 0.14
CA LEU A 52 -11.53 2.24 1.33
C LEU A 52 -11.86 3.71 1.57
N THR A 53 -11.97 4.53 0.52
CA THR A 53 -12.33 5.95 0.66
C THR A 53 -13.70 6.11 1.29
N LYS A 54 -14.68 5.32 0.82
CA LYS A 54 -16.05 5.38 1.35
C LYS A 54 -16.11 5.02 2.83
N VAL A 55 -15.49 3.91 3.23
CA VAL A 55 -15.51 3.48 4.63
C VAL A 55 -14.64 4.36 5.53
N LEU A 56 -13.59 4.98 4.98
CA LEU A 56 -12.78 5.98 5.68
C LEU A 56 -13.61 7.23 6.01
N GLU A 57 -14.42 7.71 5.08
CA GLU A 57 -15.35 8.83 5.32
C GLU A 57 -16.33 8.49 6.44
N GLU A 58 -16.96 7.30 6.39
CA GLU A 58 -17.92 6.86 7.40
C GLU A 58 -17.26 6.75 8.78
N VAL A 59 -16.09 6.11 8.90
CA VAL A 59 -15.44 5.91 10.19
C VAL A 59 -14.96 7.23 10.81
N LEU A 60 -14.57 8.21 9.99
CA LEU A 60 -14.16 9.54 10.47
C LEU A 60 -15.35 10.46 10.79
N LEU A 61 -16.49 10.22 10.14
CA LEU A 61 -17.74 10.91 10.44
C LEU A 61 -18.28 10.49 11.81
N TYR A 62 -18.37 9.19 12.06
CA TYR A 62 -19.01 8.67 13.27
C TYR A 62 -18.05 8.48 14.44
N GLN A 63 -16.76 8.20 14.19
CA GLN A 63 -15.74 7.94 15.21
C GLN A 63 -16.15 6.85 16.23
N PRO A 64 -16.44 5.63 15.77
CA PRO A 64 -16.74 4.50 16.65
C PRO A 64 -15.55 4.09 17.53
N ASP A 65 -15.79 3.69 18.77
CA ASP A 65 -14.71 3.16 19.61
C ASP A 65 -14.21 1.79 19.09
N GLN A 66 -15.13 0.92 18.65
CA GLN A 66 -14.86 -0.38 18.02
C GLN A 66 -14.56 -0.22 16.52
N THR A 67 -13.46 0.45 16.20
CA THR A 67 -13.14 0.92 14.85
C THR A 67 -13.05 -0.21 13.81
N ALA A 68 -12.42 -1.34 14.15
CA ALA A 68 -12.23 -2.44 13.21
C ALA A 68 -13.55 -3.17 12.87
N ASP A 69 -14.39 -3.45 13.88
CA ASP A 69 -15.72 -4.05 13.64
C ASP A 69 -16.62 -3.11 12.83
N PHE A 70 -16.57 -1.80 13.12
CA PHE A 70 -17.29 -0.81 12.34
C PHE A 70 -16.85 -0.83 10.86
N LEU A 71 -15.54 -0.81 10.60
CA LEU A 71 -15.01 -0.86 9.24
C LEU A 71 -15.40 -2.15 8.52
N ALA A 72 -15.37 -3.31 9.18
CA ALA A 72 -15.80 -4.58 8.60
C ALA A 72 -17.26 -4.52 8.12
N ASN A 73 -18.16 -4.04 8.97
CA ASN A 73 -19.58 -3.92 8.65
C ASN A 73 -19.86 -2.81 7.63
N ALA A 74 -19.08 -1.72 7.63
CA ALA A 74 -19.14 -0.67 6.61
C ALA A 74 -18.74 -1.21 5.23
N VAL A 75 -17.65 -1.96 5.15
CA VAL A 75 -17.21 -2.61 3.89
C VAL A 75 -18.27 -3.60 3.38
N ARG A 76 -18.90 -4.39 4.26
CA ARG A 76 -19.98 -5.32 3.88
C ARG A 76 -21.30 -4.63 3.50
N GLY A 77 -21.45 -3.33 3.79
CA GLY A 77 -22.73 -2.65 3.64
C GLY A 77 -23.79 -3.09 4.66
N THR A 78 -23.38 -3.65 5.80
CA THR A 78 -24.24 -4.15 6.89
C THR A 78 -24.15 -3.29 8.15
N LEU A 79 -23.64 -2.06 8.01
CA LEU A 79 -23.39 -1.15 9.11
C LEU A 79 -24.68 -0.75 9.86
N ASN A 80 -24.73 -1.09 11.15
CA ASN A 80 -25.77 -0.63 12.06
C ASN A 80 -25.22 0.38 13.06
N LEU A 81 -25.51 1.66 12.84
CA LEU A 81 -25.04 2.77 13.66
C LEU A 81 -25.55 2.73 15.12
N LYS A 82 -26.57 1.95 15.45
CA LYS A 82 -27.05 1.84 16.82
C LYS A 82 -26.23 0.86 17.68
N LYS A 83 -25.35 0.07 17.07
CA LYS A 83 -24.55 -0.96 17.73
C LYS A 83 -23.33 -0.40 18.46
N TYR A 84 -22.84 0.77 18.07
CA TYR A 84 -21.53 1.28 18.46
C TYR A 84 -21.61 2.42 19.47
N ASN A 85 -20.57 2.50 20.30
CA ASN A 85 -20.28 3.69 21.08
C ASN A 85 -19.36 4.61 20.28
N TYR A 86 -19.53 5.92 20.45
CA TYR A 86 -18.82 6.95 19.70
C TYR A 86 -17.93 7.76 20.61
N VAL A 87 -16.76 8.12 20.10
CA VAL A 87 -15.79 8.95 20.83
C VAL A 87 -15.78 10.36 20.27
N GLU A 88 -15.65 11.33 21.16
CA GLU A 88 -15.47 12.74 20.78
C GLU A 88 -13.97 13.07 20.80
N LEU A 89 -13.28 12.70 19.72
CA LEU A 89 -11.88 13.09 19.52
C LEU A 89 -11.79 14.08 18.36
N LYS A 90 -10.74 14.91 18.36
CA LYS A 90 -10.38 15.66 17.16
C LYS A 90 -10.12 14.64 16.03
N ARG A 91 -10.77 14.83 14.88
CA ARG A 91 -10.73 13.87 13.75
C ARG A 91 -9.33 13.34 13.42
N GLN A 92 -8.34 14.24 13.34
CA GLN A 92 -6.95 13.86 13.08
C GLN A 92 -6.39 12.91 14.14
N VAL A 93 -6.67 13.17 15.42
CA VAL A 93 -6.21 12.34 16.55
C VAL A 93 -6.89 10.98 16.52
N TYR A 94 -8.19 10.93 16.23
CA TYR A 94 -8.90 9.67 16.04
C TYR A 94 -8.31 8.87 14.88
N PHE A 95 -8.09 9.51 13.72
CA PHE A 95 -7.48 8.88 12.57
C PHE A 95 -6.11 8.28 12.93
N ASP A 96 -5.23 9.08 13.53
CA ASP A 96 -3.87 8.65 13.88
C ASP A 96 -3.84 7.50 14.88
N ARG A 97 -4.73 7.52 15.88
CA ARG A 97 -4.74 6.52 16.95
C ARG A 97 -5.45 5.22 16.59
N LYS A 98 -6.53 5.30 15.82
CA LYS A 98 -7.47 4.17 15.64
C LYS A 98 -7.59 3.69 14.19
N VAL A 99 -7.47 4.58 13.20
CA VAL A 99 -7.82 4.27 11.80
C VAL A 99 -6.59 4.04 10.91
N ARG A 100 -5.55 4.86 11.07
CA ARG A 100 -4.36 4.90 10.18
C ARG A 100 -3.74 3.53 9.97
N HIS A 101 -3.50 2.80 11.06
CA HIS A 101 -2.87 1.48 10.98
C HIS A 101 -3.76 0.45 10.27
N LEU A 102 -5.07 0.48 10.52
CA LEU A 102 -6.03 -0.41 9.87
C LEU A 102 -6.08 -0.13 8.35
N MET A 103 -6.08 1.13 7.94
CA MET A 103 -6.06 1.51 6.52
C MET A 103 -4.78 1.04 5.82
N ILE A 104 -3.60 1.28 6.43
CA ILE A 104 -2.32 0.84 5.87
C ILE A 104 -2.29 -0.69 5.74
N LEU A 105 -2.76 -1.40 6.76
CA LEU A 105 -2.81 -2.86 6.76
C LEU A 105 -3.73 -3.37 5.63
N ALA A 106 -4.93 -2.81 5.52
CA ALA A 106 -5.91 -3.17 4.49
C ALA A 106 -5.33 -2.97 3.07
N THR A 107 -4.82 -1.77 2.78
CA THR A 107 -4.25 -1.44 1.47
C THR A 107 -3.08 -2.35 1.11
N ASN A 108 -2.13 -2.55 2.03
CA ASN A 108 -0.95 -3.38 1.77
C ASN A 108 -1.31 -4.85 1.53
N ASN A 109 -2.24 -5.41 2.30
CA ASN A 109 -2.66 -6.79 2.10
C ASN A 109 -3.47 -6.95 0.81
N ALA A 110 -4.35 -6.01 0.46
CA ALA A 110 -5.10 -6.07 -0.79
C ALA A 110 -4.19 -5.99 -2.03
N ILE A 111 -3.14 -5.16 -1.99
CA ILE A 111 -2.14 -5.07 -3.07
C ILE A 111 -1.33 -6.37 -3.19
N ARG A 112 -0.97 -6.98 -2.07
CA ARG A 112 -0.15 -8.20 -2.04
C ARG A 112 -0.93 -9.43 -2.49
N GLU A 113 -2.11 -9.65 -1.93
CA GLU A 113 -2.88 -10.88 -2.13
C GLU A 113 -3.68 -10.89 -3.43
N ARG A 114 -4.03 -9.70 -3.97
CA ARG A 114 -4.85 -9.54 -5.18
C ARG A 114 -6.11 -10.43 -5.17
N PRO A 115 -6.96 -10.35 -4.12
CA PRO A 115 -8.14 -11.19 -4.01
C PRO A 115 -9.12 -10.95 -5.17
N ALA A 116 -9.83 -12.00 -5.57
CA ALA A 116 -10.87 -11.91 -6.59
C ALA A 116 -12.04 -11.01 -6.13
N ASP A 117 -12.41 -11.13 -4.86
CA ASP A 117 -13.36 -10.25 -4.18
C ASP A 117 -12.62 -9.39 -3.15
N VAL A 118 -12.33 -8.15 -3.53
CA VAL A 118 -11.63 -7.19 -2.66
C VAL A 118 -12.53 -6.76 -1.50
N GLN A 119 -13.84 -6.68 -1.70
CA GLN A 119 -14.76 -6.19 -0.69
C GLN A 119 -14.87 -7.22 0.46
N GLU A 120 -15.12 -8.49 0.13
CA GLU A 120 -15.21 -9.53 1.16
C GLU A 120 -13.87 -9.71 1.88
N PHE A 121 -12.76 -9.74 1.12
CA PHE A 121 -11.42 -9.83 1.71
C PHE A 121 -11.14 -8.72 2.72
N LEU A 122 -11.47 -7.47 2.39
CA LEU A 122 -11.26 -6.33 3.27
C LEU A 122 -12.14 -6.41 4.53
N ALA A 123 -13.38 -6.88 4.37
CA ALA A 123 -14.28 -7.06 5.51
C ALA A 123 -13.78 -8.12 6.48
N GLU A 124 -13.37 -9.29 5.99
CA GLU A 124 -12.77 -10.35 6.79
C GLU A 124 -11.48 -9.88 7.48
N LEU A 125 -10.64 -9.12 6.76
CA LEU A 125 -9.42 -8.56 7.31
C LEU A 125 -9.69 -7.63 8.49
N PHE A 126 -10.68 -6.74 8.38
CA PHE A 126 -11.06 -5.86 9.48
C PHE A 126 -11.69 -6.63 10.64
N GLU A 127 -12.56 -7.60 10.37
CA GLU A 127 -13.20 -8.43 11.39
C GLU A 127 -12.17 -9.25 12.20
N ALA A 128 -11.15 -9.80 11.53
CA ALA A 128 -10.04 -10.48 12.18
C ALA A 128 -9.20 -9.56 13.08
N ARG A 129 -9.42 -8.24 13.02
CA ARG A 129 -8.74 -7.23 13.85
C ARG A 129 -9.64 -6.63 14.94
N SER A 130 -10.94 -6.93 14.95
CA SER A 130 -11.90 -6.44 15.96
C SER A 130 -11.56 -6.80 17.40
N LYS A 131 -10.74 -7.83 17.63
CA LYS A 131 -10.30 -8.20 18.98
C LYS A 131 -9.15 -7.34 19.51
N PHE A 132 -8.49 -6.56 18.65
CA PHE A 132 -7.29 -5.80 18.96
C PHE A 132 -7.49 -4.28 18.92
N TYR A 133 -8.60 -3.80 18.35
CA TYR A 133 -8.89 -2.38 18.07
C TYR A 133 -10.26 -1.97 18.56
#